data_AF-A0A373CJ90-F1
#
_entry.id   AF-A0A373CJ90-F1
#
_cell.length_a   1.000
_cell.length_b   1.000
_cell.length_c   1.000
_cell.angle_alpha   90.00
_cell.angle_beta   90.00
_cell.angle_gamma   90.00
#
_symmetry.space_group_name_H-M   'P 1'
#
loop_
_entity.id
_entity.type
_entity.pdbx_description
1 polymer ?
#
loop_
_entity_poly.entity_id
_entity_poly.type
_entity_poly.pdbx_seq_one_letter_code
_entity_poly.pdbx_strand_id
1 'polypeptide(L)'
;MKMVMINSDRKSAGGTRADYFDRQFNYLDFTWGYRHADTPPRKPENFECMIKLAEQLSVGLKHVRVDLYNCDGQIYFGELTFFDGSGFDRIDPIEWDYEIGKWINLSEGDTGQMKV
;
A
#
# COMPACT_ATOMS: atom_id res chain seq x y z
N MET A 1 9.40 -1.85 -3.52
CA MET A 1 7.99 -1.41 -3.36
C MET A 1 7.44 -0.86 -4.68
N LYS A 2 6.15 -1.06 -4.99
CA LYS A 2 5.50 -0.54 -6.22
C LYS A 2 4.61 0.69 -6.01
N MET A 3 3.85 0.72 -4.92
CA MET A 3 2.97 1.83 -4.57
C MET A 3 2.82 2.01 -3.06
N VAL A 4 2.30 3.15 -2.63
CA VAL A 4 1.96 3.51 -1.25
C VAL A 4 0.50 3.96 -1.21
N MET A 5 -0.23 3.50 -0.19
CA MET A 5 -1.55 4.00 0.17
C MET A 5 -1.40 4.89 1.40
N ILE A 6 -1.99 6.08 1.38
CA ILE A 6 -2.10 6.95 2.56
C ILE A 6 -3.57 7.07 2.92
N ASN A 7 -3.91 6.66 4.14
CA ASN A 7 -5.25 6.82 4.68
C ASN A 7 -5.37 8.12 5.47
N SER A 8 -6.41 8.89 5.20
CA SER A 8 -6.79 10.08 5.96
C SER A 8 -8.25 9.99 6.43
N ASP A 9 -8.63 10.88 7.34
CA ASP A 9 -9.99 10.98 7.89
C ASP A 9 -10.57 9.66 8.45
N ARG A 10 -9.68 8.78 8.93
CA ARG A 10 -10.06 7.47 9.47
C ARG A 10 -10.96 7.66 10.69
N LYS A 11 -12.11 6.98 10.69
CA LYS A 11 -13.17 7.10 11.72
C LYS A 11 -13.83 8.49 11.80
N SER A 12 -13.67 9.34 10.79
CA SER A 12 -14.42 10.60 10.69
C SER A 12 -15.88 10.36 10.25
N ALA A 13 -16.75 11.34 10.48
CA ALA A 13 -18.12 11.33 9.96
C ALA A 13 -18.19 11.32 8.42
N GLY A 14 -17.16 11.86 7.76
CA GLY A 14 -17.03 11.85 6.31
C GLY A 14 -16.59 10.50 5.74
N GLY A 15 -16.16 9.57 6.59
CA GLY A 15 -15.60 8.28 6.20
C GLY A 15 -14.09 8.34 5.90
N THR A 16 -13.43 7.19 5.93
CA THR A 16 -12.01 7.06 5.59
C THR A 16 -11.76 7.47 4.13
N ARG A 17 -10.61 8.09 3.89
CA ARG A 17 -10.09 8.43 2.57
C ARG A 17 -8.83 7.65 2.27
N ALA A 18 -8.55 7.43 0.99
CA ALA A 18 -7.31 6.81 0.55
C ALA A 18 -6.78 7.47 -0.72
N ASP A 19 -5.49 7.70 -0.73
CA ASP A 19 -4.75 8.26 -1.87
C ASP A 19 -3.52 7.41 -2.14
N TYR A 20 -3.19 7.24 -3.42
CA TYR A 20 -2.18 6.29 -3.87
C TYR A 20 -1.04 7.01 -4.56
N PHE A 21 0.18 6.54 -4.31
CA PHE A 21 1.41 7.16 -4.82
C PHE A 21 2.41 6.11 -5.27
N ASP A 22 3.24 6.44 -6.25
CA ASP A 22 4.40 5.63 -6.60
C ASP A 22 5.57 5.84 -5.61
N ARG A 23 6.70 5.19 -5.88
CA ARG A 23 7.91 5.31 -5.06
C ARG A 23 8.47 6.73 -4.99
N GLN A 24 8.25 7.54 -6.02
CA GLN A 24 8.72 8.92 -6.12
C GLN A 24 7.72 9.91 -5.51
N PHE A 25 6.61 9.41 -4.94
CA PHE A 25 5.51 10.22 -4.42
C PHE A 25 4.72 10.93 -5.52
N ASN A 26 4.73 10.42 -6.76
CA ASN A 26 3.80 10.87 -7.79
C ASN A 26 2.44 10.23 -7.55
N TYR A 27 1.38 11.02 -7.75
CA TYR A 27 0.01 10.58 -7.53
C TYR A 27 -0.41 9.51 -8.55
N LEU A 28 -1.09 8.47 -8.07
CA LEU A 28 -1.70 7.42 -8.87
C LEU A 28 -3.21 7.59 -8.83
N ASP A 29 -3.79 7.96 -9.97
CA ASP A 29 -5.20 8.34 -10.09
C ASP A 29 -6.09 7.10 -10.26
N PHE A 30 -6.38 6.44 -9.13
CA PHE A 30 -7.34 5.34 -9.03
C PHE A 30 -7.93 5.25 -7.62
N THR A 31 -9.10 4.64 -7.52
CA THR A 31 -9.76 4.32 -6.26
C THR A 31 -9.77 2.82 -6.01
N TRP A 32 -9.65 2.43 -4.74
CA TRP A 32 -9.75 1.05 -4.30
C TRP A 32 -10.67 0.98 -3.07
N GLY A 33 -11.97 1.12 -3.31
CA GLY A 33 -13.01 1.10 -2.26
C GLY A 33 -13.16 2.38 -1.41
N TYR A 34 -12.21 3.32 -1.52
CA TYR A 34 -12.24 4.60 -0.78
C TYR A 34 -12.26 5.80 -1.72
N ARG A 35 -12.86 6.90 -1.28
CA ARG A 35 -12.74 8.20 -1.95
C ARG A 35 -11.39 8.83 -1.64
N HIS A 36 -10.89 9.63 -2.57
CA HIS A 36 -9.72 10.49 -2.36
C HIS A 36 -9.97 11.57 -1.33
N ALA A 37 -8.92 11.98 -0.63
CA ALA A 37 -8.99 13.10 0.29
C ALA A 37 -9.34 14.40 -0.46
N ASP A 38 -10.15 15.26 0.16
CA ASP A 38 -10.48 16.58 -0.42
C ASP A 38 -9.23 17.47 -0.56
N THR A 39 -8.19 17.19 0.24
CA THR A 39 -6.87 17.80 0.14
C THR A 39 -5.82 16.67 0.04
N PRO A 40 -4.97 16.66 -0.99
CA PRO A 40 -3.95 15.62 -1.15
C PRO A 40 -3.04 15.52 0.07
N PRO A 41 -2.73 14.29 0.53
CA PRO A 41 -1.88 14.11 1.70
C PRO A 41 -0.46 14.61 1.42
N ARG A 42 0.15 15.18 2.46
CA ARG A 42 1.55 15.60 2.41
C ARG A 42 2.47 14.38 2.47
N LYS A 43 3.60 14.45 1.77
CA LYS A 43 4.68 13.45 1.87
C LYS A 43 5.11 13.32 3.35
N PRO A 44 5.06 12.11 3.95
CA PRO A 44 5.53 11.91 5.32
C PRO A 44 7.01 12.28 5.47
N GLU A 45 7.40 12.88 6.60
CA GLU A 45 8.78 13.26 6.87
C GLU A 45 9.76 12.08 6.75
N ASN A 46 9.36 10.92 7.27
CA ASN A 46 10.17 9.70 7.27
C ASN A 46 9.92 8.78 6.06
N PHE A 47 9.32 9.30 4.98
CA PHE A 47 8.84 8.48 3.87
C PHE A 47 9.91 7.52 3.29
N GLU A 48 11.13 7.99 3.06
CA GLU A 48 12.19 7.12 2.51
C GLU A 48 12.62 6.01 3.48
N CYS A 49 12.57 6.27 4.78
CA CYS A 49 12.83 5.27 5.81
C CYS A 49 11.71 4.22 5.84
N MET A 50 10.45 4.68 5.79
CA MET A 50 9.27 3.80 5.74
C MET A 50 9.30 2.89 4.50
N ILE A 51 9.69 3.41 3.33
CA ILE A 51 9.85 2.57 2.13
C ILE A 51 10.89 1.48 2.36
N LYS A 52 12.07 1.83 2.91
CA LYS A 52 13.13 0.84 3.17
C LYS A 52 12.66 -0.25 4.13
N LEU A 53 11.94 0.12 5.18
CA LEU A 53 11.37 -0.84 6.13
C LEU A 53 10.35 -1.76 5.46
N ALA A 54 9.45 -1.21 4.65
CA ALA A 54 8.49 -2.01 3.90
C ALA A 54 9.20 -2.98 2.92
N GLU A 55 10.24 -2.52 2.23
CA GLU A 55 11.04 -3.37 1.34
C GLU A 55 11.73 -4.51 2.10
N GLN A 56 12.34 -4.23 3.25
CA GLN A 56 12.97 -5.23 4.11
C GLN A 56 11.97 -6.26 4.64
N LEU A 57 10.78 -5.83 5.06
CA LEU A 57 9.72 -6.71 5.56
C LEU A 57 9.10 -7.57 4.46
N SER A 58 9.22 -7.14 3.19
CA SER A 58 8.65 -7.84 2.03
C SER A 58 9.60 -8.82 1.33
N VAL A 59 10.83 -8.98 1.82
CA VAL A 59 11.84 -9.86 1.18
C VAL A 59 11.33 -11.30 1.08
N GLY A 60 11.40 -11.88 -0.12
CA GLY A 60 10.94 -13.25 -0.41
C GLY A 60 9.43 -13.37 -0.62
N LEU A 61 8.66 -12.28 -0.47
CA LEU A 61 7.22 -12.29 -0.68
C LEU A 61 6.89 -11.72 -2.07
N LYS A 62 6.02 -12.41 -2.81
CA LYS A 62 5.55 -11.95 -4.13
C LYS A 62 4.65 -10.72 -4.02
N HIS A 63 3.88 -10.65 -2.95
CA HIS A 63 2.95 -9.57 -2.65
C HIS A 63 2.67 -9.53 -1.15
N VAL A 64 2.74 -8.33 -0.56
CA VAL A 64 2.32 -8.06 0.81
C VAL A 64 2.08 -6.55 0.96
N ARG A 65 1.01 -6.17 1.66
CA ARG A 65 0.83 -4.81 2.18
C ARG A 65 1.52 -4.71 3.53
N VAL A 66 2.33 -3.67 3.71
CA VAL A 66 3.02 -3.38 4.98
C VAL A 66 2.44 -2.09 5.55
N ASP A 67 1.79 -2.19 6.71
CA ASP A 67 1.22 -1.04 7.39
C ASP A 67 2.28 -0.40 8.30
N LEU A 68 2.57 0.87 8.06
CA LEU A 68 3.49 1.68 8.86
C LEU A 68 2.84 3.01 9.23
N TYR A 69 3.06 3.46 10.46
CA TYR A 69 2.61 4.75 10.97
C TYR A 69 3.80 5.67 11.23
N ASN A 70 3.70 6.94 10.86
CA ASN A 70 4.69 7.97 11.23
C ASN A 70 4.05 8.94 12.21
N CYS A 71 4.32 8.77 13.50
CA CYS A 71 3.74 9.57 14.58
C CYS A 71 4.86 10.37 15.25
N ASP A 72 4.80 11.70 15.17
CA ASP A 72 5.79 12.61 15.76
C ASP A 72 7.25 12.23 15.43
N GLY A 73 7.49 11.88 14.17
CA GLY A 73 8.81 11.49 13.68
C GLY A 73 9.23 10.06 14.05
N GLN A 74 8.38 9.28 14.70
CA GLN A 74 8.61 7.88 15.04
C GLN A 74 7.82 6.94 14.13
N ILE A 75 8.49 5.90 13.64
CA ILE A 75 7.87 4.90 12.75
C ILE A 75 7.42 3.70 13.59
N TYR A 76 6.15 3.32 13.46
CA TYR A 76 5.56 2.15 14.10
C TYR A 76 5.07 1.15 13.05
N PHE A 77 5.36 -0.12 13.30
CA PHE A 77 4.79 -1.22 12.53
C PHE A 77 3.34 -1.49 12.96
N GLY A 78 2.45 -1.68 11.98
CA GLY A 78 1.07 -2.09 12.19
C GLY A 78 0.89 -3.59 11.95
N GLU A 79 0.86 -3.98 10.67
CA GLU A 79 0.56 -5.34 10.23
C GLU A 79 1.20 -5.68 8.87
N LEU A 80 1.21 -6.97 8.56
CA LEU A 80 1.46 -7.50 7.23
C LEU A 80 0.17 -8.16 6.71
N THR A 81 -0.31 -7.71 5.55
CA THR A 81 -1.53 -8.22 4.94
C THR A 81 -1.22 -8.78 3.56
N PHE A 82 -1.34 -10.12 3.43
CA PHE A 82 -0.95 -10.84 2.21
C PHE A 82 -1.97 -10.70 1.07
N PHE A 83 -3.25 -10.56 1.43
CA PHE A 83 -4.36 -10.45 0.48
C PHE A 83 -5.32 -9.37 0.96
N ASP A 84 -5.08 -8.14 0.52
CA ASP A 84 -5.95 -7.01 0.87
C ASP A 84 -7.34 -7.20 0.25
N GLY A 85 -8.40 -6.94 1.01
CA GLY A 85 -9.78 -7.16 0.56
C GLY A 85 -10.09 -8.59 0.10
N SER A 86 -9.27 -9.59 0.51
CA SER A 86 -9.25 -10.94 -0.08
C SER A 86 -9.03 -10.98 -1.61
N GLY A 87 -8.57 -9.88 -2.21
CA GLY A 87 -8.40 -9.72 -3.66
C GLY A 87 -9.69 -9.46 -4.44
N PHE A 88 -10.81 -9.14 -3.78
CA PHE A 88 -12.10 -8.92 -4.46
C PHE A 88 -12.57 -7.46 -4.48
N ASP A 89 -11.86 -6.57 -3.80
CA ASP A 89 -12.20 -5.16 -3.77
C ASP A 89 -12.02 -4.53 -5.15
N ARG A 90 -13.01 -3.75 -5.59
CA ARG A 90 -13.00 -3.09 -6.90
C ARG A 90 -11.94 -2.00 -6.94
N ILE A 91 -11.15 -2.03 -8.01
CA ILE A 91 -10.24 -0.95 -8.42
C ILE A 91 -10.87 -0.20 -9.60
N ASP A 92 -10.90 1.13 -9.53
CA ASP A 92 -11.47 1.98 -10.58
C ASP A 92 -10.53 3.15 -10.91
N PRO A 93 -10.22 3.38 -12.20
CA PRO A 93 -10.76 2.67 -13.36
C PRO A 93 -10.11 1.28 -13.55
N ILE A 94 -10.76 0.40 -14.32
CA ILE A 94 -10.40 -1.02 -14.44
C ILE A 94 -8.98 -1.27 -14.98
N GLU A 95 -8.41 -0.32 -15.70
CA GLU A 95 -7.05 -0.37 -16.21
C GLU A 95 -6.04 -0.55 -15.08
N TRP A 96 -6.29 0.05 -13.91
CA TRP A 96 -5.43 -0.09 -12.74
C TRP A 96 -5.45 -1.49 -12.14
N ASP A 97 -6.57 -2.21 -12.23
CA ASP A 97 -6.67 -3.62 -11.83
C ASP A 97 -5.65 -4.45 -12.63
N TYR A 98 -5.63 -4.25 -13.96
CA TYR A 98 -4.68 -4.90 -14.84
C TYR A 98 -3.23 -4.43 -14.61
N GLU A 99 -2.98 -3.14 -14.40
CA GLU A 99 -1.63 -2.62 -14.16
C GLU A 99 -1.02 -3.16 -12.86
N ILE A 100 -1.79 -3.18 -11.77
CA ILE A 100 -1.35 -3.75 -10.49
C ILE A 100 -1.11 -5.26 -10.64
N GLY A 101 -2.00 -5.96 -11.35
CA GLY A 101 -1.84 -7.38 -11.64
C GLY A 101 -0.54 -7.71 -12.37
N LYS A 102 -0.12 -6.87 -13.34
CA LYS A 102 1.15 -7.05 -14.08
C LYS A 102 2.39 -6.96 -13.18
N TRP A 103 2.30 -6.34 -12.00
CA TRP A 103 3.43 -6.24 -11.08
C TRP A 103 3.70 -7.54 -10.33
N ILE A 104 2.72 -8.44 -10.25
CA ILE A 104 2.81 -9.70 -9.51
C ILE A 104 3.22 -10.80 -10.48
N ASN A 105 4.47 -11.26 -10.37
CA ASN A 105 4.94 -12.38 -11.15
C ASN A 105 4.64 -13.72 -10.46
N LEU A 106 3.81 -14.54 -11.11
CA LEU A 106 3.43 -15.87 -10.63
C LEU A 106 4.20 -17.02 -11.30
N SER A 107 4.96 -16.79 -12.38
CA SER A 107 5.67 -17.86 -13.07
C SER A 107 6.88 -18.36 -12.26
N GLU A 108 6.74 -19.59 -11.75
CA GLU A 108 7.72 -20.42 -11.01
C GLU A 108 8.33 -19.87 -9.69
N GLY A 109 8.63 -20.80 -8.77
CA GLY A 109 9.71 -20.72 -7.78
C GLY A 109 9.65 -19.69 -6.65
N ASP A 110 8.77 -19.89 -5.67
CA ASP A 110 9.25 -19.96 -4.28
C ASP A 110 8.22 -20.77 -3.49
N THR A 111 8.57 -21.99 -3.12
CA THR A 111 7.81 -22.74 -2.12
C THR A 111 8.00 -21.99 -0.83
N GLY A 112 7.13 -21.02 -0.55
CA GLY A 112 7.11 -20.20 0.66
C GLY A 112 6.86 -21.02 1.93
N GLN A 113 7.67 -22.06 2.15
CA GLN A 113 7.93 -22.57 3.47
C GLN A 113 8.60 -21.44 4.24
N MET A 114 7.78 -20.64 4.91
CA MET A 114 8.22 -20.03 6.15
C MET A 114 8.74 -21.19 7.00
N LYS A 115 10.06 -21.35 7.08
CA LYS A 115 10.66 -22.18 8.11
C LYS A 115 10.37 -21.47 9.43
N VAL A 116 9.32 -21.93 10.10
CA VAL A 116 9.06 -21.64 11.51
C VAL A 116 10.02 -22.46 12.35
#